data_AF-A0A7C4CPC2-F1
#
_entry.id   AF-A0A7C4CPC2-F1
#
_cell.length_a   1.000
_cell.length_b   1.000
_cell.length_c   1.000
_cell.angle_alpha   90.00
_cell.angle_beta   90.00
_cell.angle_gamma   90.00
#
_symmetry.space_group_name_H-M   'P 1'
#
loop_
_entity.id
_entity.type
_entity.pdbx_description
1 polymer ?
#
loop_
_entity_poly.entity_id
_entity_poly.type
_entity_poly.pdbx_seq_one_letter_code
_entity_poly.pdbx_strand_id
1 'polypeptide(L)'
;MSVLEKALQMLECHPLCDHCLGRQFAFLARGIENEEKGKTLKTMLLMEAQALASAKKKESIRILKILAANGFFQLAEEALRKMRRQPPKKVAQTCFLCENRFETIDDLAKKAVEKLGEYEFNTFMV
;
A
#
# COMPACT_ATOMS: atom_id res chain seq x y z
N MET A 1 18.21 1.31 10.69
CA MET A 1 17.16 0.76 9.80
C MET A 1 16.93 1.68 8.63
N SER A 2 16.96 1.15 7.41
CA SER A 2 16.60 1.84 6.18
C SER A 2 15.08 2.12 6.10
N VAL A 3 14.67 2.94 5.14
CA VAL A 3 13.24 3.19 4.85
C VAL A 3 12.52 1.90 4.46
N LEU A 4 13.17 1.04 3.66
CA LEU A 4 12.61 -0.22 3.19
C LEU A 4 12.49 -1.24 4.32
N GLU A 5 13.48 -1.33 5.21
CA GLU A 5 13.41 -2.21 6.40
C GLU A 5 12.23 -1.83 7.30
N LYS A 6 12.02 -0.52 7.54
CA LYS A 6 10.85 -0.04 8.29
C LYS A 6 9.55 -0.35 7.58
N ALA A 7 9.46 -0.09 6.27
CA ALA A 7 8.25 -0.38 5.49
C ALA A 7 7.90 -1.87 5.54
N LEU A 8 8.89 -2.75 5.42
CA LEU A 8 8.71 -4.19 5.54
C LEU A 8 8.22 -4.58 6.94
N GLN A 9 8.82 -4.03 8.00
CA GLN A 9 8.40 -4.30 9.38
C GLN A 9 6.94 -3.90 9.63
N MET A 10 6.50 -2.77 9.09
CA MET A 10 5.10 -2.33 9.21
C MET A 10 4.15 -3.31 8.51
N LEU A 11 4.52 -3.77 7.30
CA LEU A 11 3.77 -4.76 6.55
C LEU A 11 3.81 -6.14 7.19
N GLU A 12 4.84 -6.49 7.95
CA GLU A 12 4.89 -7.73 8.75
C GLU A 12 3.83 -7.72 9.86
N CYS A 13 3.63 -6.56 10.51
CA CYS A 13 2.67 -6.42 11.60
C CYS A 13 1.22 -6.26 11.12
N HIS A 14 0.99 -5.51 10.03
CA HIS A 14 -0.36 -5.07 9.65
C HIS A 14 -0.57 -5.01 8.13
N PRO A 15 -1.79 -5.28 7.65
CA PRO A 15 -2.18 -5.03 6.27
C PRO A 15 -2.35 -3.53 6.00
N LEU A 16 -1.63 -2.98 5.01
CA LEU A 16 -1.59 -1.54 4.71
C LEU A 16 -1.73 -1.27 3.21
N CYS A 17 -2.69 -0.39 2.85
CA CYS A 17 -2.82 0.14 1.49
C CYS A 17 -1.69 1.12 1.16
N ASP A 18 -1.58 1.48 -0.12
CA ASP A 18 -0.53 2.37 -0.64
C ASP A 18 -0.58 3.76 0.04
N HIS A 19 -1.75 4.40 0.11
CA HIS A 19 -1.92 5.68 0.81
C HIS A 19 -1.43 5.63 2.26
N CYS A 20 -1.83 4.57 2.99
CA CYS A 20 -1.54 4.47 4.42
C CYS A 20 -0.08 4.17 4.70
N LEU A 21 0.55 3.30 3.90
CA LEU A 21 1.98 3.02 4.01
C LEU A 21 2.80 4.27 3.65
N GLY A 22 2.49 4.94 2.54
CA GLY A 22 3.21 6.15 2.13
C GLY A 22 3.06 7.31 3.12
N ARG A 23 1.88 7.45 3.76
CA ARG A 23 1.64 8.47 4.80
C ARG A 23 2.59 8.34 5.99
N GLN A 24 3.07 7.13 6.31
CA GLN A 24 4.04 6.91 7.39
C GLN A 24 5.39 7.56 7.11
N PHE A 25 5.66 7.87 5.84
CA PHE A 25 6.87 8.52 5.36
C PHE A 25 6.57 9.89 4.76
N ALA A 26 5.48 10.56 5.17
CA ALA A 26 5.00 11.81 4.57
C ALA A 26 6.06 12.93 4.52
N PHE A 27 6.94 12.99 5.53
CA PHE A 27 8.02 13.98 5.61
C PHE A 27 9.19 13.73 4.63
N LEU A 28 9.26 12.55 4.03
CA LEU A 28 10.24 12.21 2.99
C LEU A 28 9.63 12.42 1.61
N ALA A 29 10.45 12.83 0.63
CA ALA A 29 10.03 13.07 -0.75
C ALA A 29 8.74 13.92 -0.85
N ARG A 30 8.78 15.13 -0.27
CA ARG A 30 7.65 16.07 -0.28
C ARG A 30 7.24 16.39 -1.72
N GLY A 31 5.93 16.57 -1.95
CA GLY A 31 5.36 16.82 -3.28
C GLY A 31 4.89 15.56 -4.03
N ILE A 32 5.24 14.36 -3.55
CA ILE A 32 4.70 13.10 -4.07
C ILE A 32 3.49 12.69 -3.24
N GLU A 33 2.45 12.18 -3.90
CA GLU A 33 1.27 11.66 -3.22
C GLU A 33 1.59 10.44 -2.35
N ASN A 34 0.86 10.29 -1.26
CA ASN A 34 1.09 9.17 -0.34
C ASN A 34 0.82 7.81 -1.00
N GLU A 35 -0.12 7.74 -1.95
CA GLU A 35 -0.36 6.52 -2.73
C GLU A 35 0.89 6.11 -3.51
N GLU A 36 1.43 7.04 -4.30
CA GLU A 36 2.60 6.80 -5.13
C GLU A 36 3.82 6.44 -4.28
N LYS A 37 4.00 7.08 -3.11
CA LYS A 37 5.05 6.69 -2.14
C LYS A 37 4.87 5.26 -1.67
N GLY A 38 3.68 4.88 -1.22
CA GLY A 38 3.42 3.53 -0.72
C GLY A 38 3.64 2.46 -1.79
N LYS A 39 3.14 2.72 -3.01
CA LYS A 39 3.33 1.85 -4.16
C LYS A 39 4.82 1.70 -4.54
N THR A 40 5.57 2.80 -4.49
CA THR A 40 7.03 2.80 -4.73
C THR A 40 7.75 1.95 -3.71
N LEU A 41 7.42 2.08 -2.42
CA LEU A 41 8.01 1.26 -1.36
C LEU A 41 7.75 -0.23 -1.58
N LYS A 42 6.51 -0.61 -1.92
CA LYS A 42 6.16 -2.01 -2.23
C LYS A 42 6.86 -2.53 -3.47
N THR A 43 7.01 -1.69 -4.49
CA THR A 43 7.75 -2.02 -5.71
C THR A 43 9.23 -2.26 -5.40
N MET A 44 9.86 -1.40 -4.60
CA MET A 44 11.25 -1.59 -4.19
C MET A 44 11.43 -2.86 -3.35
N LEU A 45 10.52 -3.14 -2.42
CA LEU A 45 10.54 -4.39 -1.65
C LEU A 45 10.37 -5.64 -2.53
N LEU A 46 9.54 -5.57 -3.59
CA LEU A 46 9.42 -6.63 -4.59
C LEU A 46 10.75 -6.87 -5.30
N MET A 47 11.42 -5.79 -5.74
CA MET A 47 12.71 -5.86 -6.41
C MET A 47 13.79 -6.46 -5.48
N GLU A 48 13.86 -6.03 -4.22
CA GLU A 48 14.77 -6.61 -3.22
C GLU A 48 14.49 -8.11 -3.02
N ALA A 49 13.22 -8.49 -2.88
CA ALA A 49 12.85 -9.89 -2.74
C ALA A 49 13.26 -10.74 -3.95
N GLN A 50 13.15 -10.21 -5.17
CA GLN A 50 13.59 -10.90 -6.39
C GLN A 50 15.11 -10.98 -6.50
N ALA A 51 15.84 -9.91 -6.14
CA ALA A 51 17.30 -9.92 -6.08
C ALA A 51 17.83 -10.96 -5.09
N LEU A 52 17.14 -11.15 -3.96
CA LEU A 52 17.47 -12.17 -2.96
C LEU A 52 17.19 -13.61 -3.44
N ALA A 53 16.39 -13.83 -4.50
CA ALA A 53 15.98 -15.17 -4.91
C ALA A 53 17.17 -16.08 -5.28
N SER A 54 18.27 -15.50 -5.77
CA SER A 54 19.49 -16.23 -6.14
C SER A 54 20.35 -16.67 -4.93
N ALA A 55 20.33 -15.91 -3.83
CA ALA A 55 21.22 -16.12 -2.67
C ALA A 55 20.50 -16.57 -1.39
N LYS A 56 19.26 -16.11 -1.16
CA LYS A 56 18.48 -16.31 0.06
C LYS A 56 17.01 -16.63 -0.25
N LYS A 57 16.78 -17.82 -0.80
CA LYS A 57 15.45 -18.27 -1.28
C LYS A 57 14.34 -18.21 -0.22
N LYS A 58 14.65 -18.49 1.06
CA LYS A 58 13.64 -18.44 2.14
C LYS A 58 13.18 -17.02 2.45
N GLU A 59 14.12 -16.08 2.53
CA GLU A 59 13.86 -14.67 2.83
C GLU A 59 13.09 -13.98 1.69
N SER A 60 13.51 -14.23 0.45
CA SER A 60 12.78 -13.82 -0.76
C SER A 60 11.30 -14.23 -0.70
N ILE A 61 11.02 -15.52 -0.43
CA ILE A 61 9.64 -16.02 -0.33
C ILE A 61 8.89 -15.37 0.84
N ARG A 62 9.55 -15.08 1.97
CA ARG A 62 8.92 -14.41 3.12
C ARG A 62 8.42 -13.03 2.72
N ILE A 63 9.28 -12.19 2.14
CA ILE A 63 8.95 -10.82 1.74
C ILE A 63 7.82 -10.83 0.71
N LEU A 64 7.89 -11.69 -0.30
CA LEU A 64 6.83 -11.79 -1.31
C LEU A 64 5.48 -12.19 -0.71
N LYS A 65 5.45 -13.09 0.27
CA LYS A 65 4.21 -13.47 0.97
C LYS A 65 3.64 -12.30 1.78
N ILE A 66 4.49 -11.53 2.46
CA ILE A 66 4.08 -10.33 3.20
C ILE A 66 3.49 -9.28 2.25
N LEU A 67 4.18 -9.00 1.14
CA LEU A 67 3.69 -8.04 0.13
C LEU A 67 2.37 -8.49 -0.51
N ALA A 68 2.22 -9.77 -0.80
CA ALA A 68 0.99 -10.31 -1.37
C ALA A 68 -0.20 -10.26 -0.38
N ALA A 69 0.02 -10.59 0.89
CA ALA A 69 -1.04 -10.56 1.91
C ALA A 69 -1.27 -9.15 2.44
N ASN A 70 -0.30 -8.63 3.20
CA ASN A 70 -0.44 -7.40 3.96
C ASN A 70 -0.14 -6.15 3.11
N GLY A 71 0.64 -6.30 2.04
CA GLY A 71 0.88 -5.22 1.09
C GLY A 71 -0.22 -5.05 0.04
N PHE A 72 -1.22 -5.94 -0.04
CA PHE A 72 -2.22 -5.94 -1.10
C PHE A 72 -1.62 -5.86 -2.52
N PHE A 73 -0.40 -6.37 -2.71
CA PHE A 73 0.40 -6.08 -3.88
C PHE A 73 0.33 -7.22 -4.90
N GLN A 74 -0.51 -7.05 -5.93
CA GLN A 74 -0.76 -8.09 -6.93
C GLN A 74 0.51 -8.59 -7.63
N LEU A 75 1.48 -7.69 -7.90
CA LEU A 75 2.74 -8.08 -8.54
C LEU A 75 3.55 -9.07 -7.69
N ALA A 76 3.41 -9.05 -6.35
CA ALA A 76 4.04 -10.04 -5.48
C ALA A 76 3.35 -11.41 -5.56
N GLU A 77 2.02 -11.46 -5.72
CA GLU A 77 1.31 -12.72 -5.99
C GLU A 77 1.79 -13.36 -7.30
N GLU A 78 1.91 -12.54 -8.36
CA GLU A 78 2.38 -12.97 -9.67
C GLU A 78 3.83 -13.48 -9.61
N ALA A 79 4.70 -12.78 -8.87
CA ALA A 79 6.07 -13.22 -8.63
C ALA A 79 6.13 -14.59 -7.94
N LEU A 80 5.30 -14.81 -6.89
CA LEU A 80 5.20 -16.13 -6.24
C LEU A 80 4.76 -17.22 -7.20
N ARG A 81 3.76 -16.96 -8.05
CA ARG A 81 3.28 -17.92 -9.06
C ARG A 81 4.36 -18.27 -10.08
N LYS A 82 5.12 -17.29 -10.58
CA LYS A 82 6.26 -17.52 -11.50
C LYS A 82 7.34 -18.40 -10.86
N MET A 83 7.52 -18.30 -9.53
CA MET A 83 8.41 -19.16 -8.76
C MET A 83 7.82 -20.53 -8.40
N ARG A 84 6.66 -20.90 -8.95
CA ARG A 84 5.89 -22.12 -8.63
C ARG A 84 5.58 -22.24 -7.12
N ARG A 85 5.31 -21.09 -6.48
CA ARG A 85 4.87 -21.00 -5.08
C ARG A 85 3.42 -20.56 -5.00
N GLN A 86 2.72 -21.07 -3.99
CA GLN A 86 1.34 -20.68 -3.74
C GLN A 86 1.32 -19.32 -3.03
N PRO A 87 0.61 -18.32 -3.60
CA PRO A 87 0.36 -17.07 -2.90
C PRO A 87 -0.50 -17.31 -1.64
N PRO A 88 -0.42 -16.43 -0.63
CA PRO A 88 -1.32 -16.49 0.51
C PRO A 88 -2.79 -16.48 0.05
N LYS A 89 -3.66 -17.20 0.78
CA LYS A 89 -5.10 -17.17 0.48
C LYS A 89 -5.59 -15.73 0.62
N LYS A 90 -6.37 -15.26 -0.35
CA LYS A 90 -7.07 -13.97 -0.27
C LYS A 90 -8.12 -14.06 0.83
N VAL A 91 -7.72 -13.73 2.05
CA VAL A 91 -8.66 -13.41 3.12
C VAL A 91 -9.09 -11.97 2.85
N ALA A 92 -10.39 -11.68 2.91
CA ALA A 92 -10.88 -10.31 2.84
C ALA A 92 -10.29 -9.53 4.02
N GLN A 93 -9.20 -8.81 3.76
CA GLN A 93 -8.51 -7.97 4.73
C GLN A 93 -8.68 -6.53 4.25
N THR A 94 -9.07 -5.67 5.17
CA THR A 94 -9.08 -4.22 4.95
C THR A 94 -7.75 -3.65 5.45
N CYS A 95 -7.38 -2.46 4.95
CA CYS A 95 -6.24 -1.74 5.49
C CYS A 95 -6.45 -1.46 6.99
N PHE A 96 -5.49 -1.83 7.81
CA PHE A 96 -5.53 -1.66 9.28
C PHE A 96 -5.72 -0.19 9.71
N LEU A 97 -5.23 0.76 8.91
CA LEU A 97 -5.26 2.19 9.28
C LEU A 97 -6.46 2.94 8.76
N CYS A 98 -6.90 2.68 7.52
CA CYS A 98 -7.99 3.44 6.91
C CYS A 98 -9.25 2.62 6.69
N GLU A 99 -9.25 1.31 6.94
CA GLU A 99 -10.41 0.45 6.71
C GLU A 99 -10.96 0.61 5.28
N ASN A 100 -10.09 0.83 4.31
CA ASN A 100 -10.41 1.09 2.89
C ASN A 100 -11.26 2.35 2.63
N ARG A 101 -11.32 3.31 3.55
CA ARG A 101 -12.07 4.57 3.38
C ARG A 101 -11.70 5.37 2.11
N PHE A 102 -10.48 5.20 1.59
CA PHE A 102 -10.05 5.82 0.34
C PHE A 102 -10.90 5.41 -0.87
N GLU A 103 -11.49 4.21 -0.87
CA GLU A 103 -12.38 3.73 -1.95
C GLU A 103 -13.70 4.52 -2.03
N THR A 104 -14.07 5.23 -0.96
CA THR A 104 -15.34 5.95 -0.85
C THR A 104 -15.20 7.47 -0.94
N ILE A 105 -13.98 7.99 -1.08
CA ILE A 105 -13.71 9.43 -1.03
C ILE A 105 -14.45 10.17 -2.14
N ASP A 106 -14.42 9.66 -3.37
CA ASP A 106 -15.07 10.32 -4.51
C ASP A 106 -16.58 10.41 -4.34
N ASP A 107 -17.21 9.37 -3.79
CA ASP A 107 -18.66 9.36 -3.54
C ASP A 107 -19.03 10.32 -2.41
N LEU A 108 -18.21 10.39 -1.37
CA LEU A 108 -18.39 11.36 -0.28
C LEU A 108 -18.20 12.80 -0.78
N ALA A 109 -17.20 13.03 -1.62
CA ALA A 109 -16.93 14.34 -2.22
C ALA A 109 -18.10 14.80 -3.09
N LYS A 110 -18.65 13.92 -3.96
CA LYS A 110 -19.84 14.24 -4.76
C LYS A 110 -21.03 14.63 -3.90
N LYS A 111 -21.32 13.85 -2.85
CA LYS A 111 -22.40 14.15 -1.89
C LYS A 111 -22.19 15.48 -1.17
N ALA A 112 -20.94 15.82 -0.85
CA ALA A 112 -20.61 17.11 -0.24
C ALA A 112 -20.87 18.25 -1.22
N VAL A 113 -20.45 18.12 -2.49
CA VAL A 113 -20.69 19.11 -3.55
C VAL A 113 -22.19 19.31 -3.79
N GLU A 114 -22.98 18.24 -3.85
CA GLU A 114 -24.44 18.33 -4.01
C GLU A 114 -25.09 19.16 -2.90
N LYS A 115 -24.72 18.92 -1.64
CA LYS A 115 -25.25 19.66 -0.49
C LYS A 115 -24.77 21.12 -0.44
N LEU A 116 -23.53 21.37 -0.87
CA LEU A 116 -22.99 22.72 -0.94
C LEU A 116 -23.71 23.57 -2.00
N GLY A 117 -24.36 22.96 -2.99
CA GLY A 117 -25.16 23.68 -3.99
C GLY A 117 -26.32 24.51 -3.41
N GLU A 118 -26.71 24.28 -2.16
CA GLU A 118 -27.70 25.08 -1.44
C GLU A 118 -27.15 26.42 -0.92
N TYR A 119 -25.83 26.65 -1.02
CA TYR A 119 -25.14 27.81 -0.47
C TYR A 119 -24.36 28.56 -1.56
N GLU A 120 -24.40 29.89 -1.52
CA GLU A 120 -23.52 30.73 -2.33
C GLU A 120 -22.21 31.00 -1.58
N PHE A 121 -21.07 30.75 -2.22
CA PHE A 121 -19.74 31.02 -1.68
C PHE A 121 -18.72 31.22 -2.80
N ASN A 122 -17.62 31.89 -2.49
CA ASN A 122 -16.48 32.07 -3.41
C ASN A 122 -15.24 31.27 -2.98
N THR A 123 -15.23 30.75 -1.75
CA THR A 123 -14.18 29.92 -1.14
C THR A 123 -14.80 28.95 -0.13
N PHE A 124 -14.13 27.84 0.13
CA PHE A 124 -14.54 26.87 1.15
C PHE A 124 -13.28 26.21 1.75
N MET A 125 -13.45 25.56 2.90
CA MET A 125 -12.38 24.85 3.61
C MET A 125 -12.70 23.35 3.66
N VAL A 126 -11.71 22.50 3.38
CA VAL A 126 -11.80 21.04 3.36
C VAL A 126 -10.91 20.46 4.46
#